data_AF-A0A2N2LFW1-F1
#
_entry.id   AF-A0A2N2LFW1-F1
#
_cell.length_a   1.000
_cell.length_b   1.000
_cell.length_c   1.000
_cell.angle_alpha   90.00
_cell.angle_beta   90.00
_cell.angle_gamma   90.00
#
_symmetry.space_group_name_H-M   'P 1'
#
loop_
_entity.id
_entity.type
_entity.pdbx_description
1 polymer ?
#
loop_
_entity_poly.entity_id
_entity_poly.type
_entity_poly.pdbx_seq_one_letter_code
_entity_poly.pdbx_strand_id
1 'polypeptide(L)'
;MPALTFDLTIRTPSSARWAILHDQAQVGSVDMHVEQQRARATIVVAASLDDAALDEIIEAFDEQMIPDEFRRDVRLTVWRGESLGTFAPAG
;
A
#
# COMPACT_ATOMS: atom_id res chain seq x y z
N MET A 1 9.38 -12.84 13.58
CA MET A 1 9.08 -12.24 12.28
C MET A 1 8.96 -10.75 12.54
N PRO A 2 9.62 -9.90 11.75
CA PRO A 2 9.35 -8.48 11.80
C PRO A 2 7.85 -8.26 11.58
N ALA A 3 7.22 -7.38 12.35
CA ALA A 3 5.79 -7.17 12.24
C ALA A 3 5.53 -6.20 11.07
N LEU A 4 5.11 -6.74 9.92
CA LEU A 4 4.61 -5.95 8.80
C LEU A 4 3.23 -5.39 9.16
N THR A 5 3.04 -4.08 9.05
CA THR A 5 1.74 -3.41 9.32
C THR A 5 1.39 -2.38 8.25
N PHE A 6 0.09 -2.13 8.11
CA PHE A 6 -0.47 -1.12 7.20
C PHE A 6 -1.19 -0.03 8.01
N ASP A 7 -0.55 1.12 8.16
CA ASP A 7 -1.05 2.22 8.98
C ASP A 7 -1.89 3.18 8.12
N LEU A 8 -3.17 3.32 8.42
CA LEU A 8 -4.08 4.18 7.65
C LEU A 8 -3.69 5.66 7.82
N THR A 9 -3.38 6.33 6.71
CA THR A 9 -2.93 7.74 6.69
C THR A 9 -4.03 8.69 6.21
N ILE A 10 -4.84 8.27 5.23
CA ILE A 10 -6.02 9.01 4.80
C ILE A 10 -7.10 8.03 4.35
N ARG A 11 -8.36 8.39 4.62
CA ARG A 11 -9.54 7.65 4.18
C ARG A 11 -10.58 8.61 3.62
N THR A 12 -11.11 8.26 2.46
CA THR A 12 -12.29 8.87 1.85
C THR A 12 -13.33 7.78 1.58
N PRO A 13 -14.55 8.13 1.10
CA PRO A 13 -15.53 7.12 0.71
C PRO A 13 -15.06 6.19 -0.42
N SER A 14 -14.22 6.70 -1.33
CA SER A 14 -13.81 5.98 -2.55
C SER A 14 -12.30 5.72 -2.61
N SER A 15 -11.53 6.07 -1.59
CA SER A 15 -10.08 5.90 -1.60
C SER A 15 -9.51 5.80 -0.19
N ALA A 16 -8.34 5.18 -0.08
CA ALA A 16 -7.61 5.07 1.17
C ALA A 16 -6.11 4.97 0.88
N ARG A 17 -5.30 5.47 1.80
CA ARG A 17 -3.85 5.34 1.73
C ARG A 17 -3.32 4.77 3.04
N TRP A 18 -2.37 3.85 2.93
CA TRP A 18 -1.66 3.30 4.07
C TRP A 18 -0.16 3.53 3.93
N ALA A 19 0.51 3.77 5.06
CA ALA A 19 1.95 3.60 5.18
C ALA A 19 2.24 2.12 5.43
N ILE A 20 3.24 1.57 4.75
CA ILE A 20 3.70 0.20 4.96
C ILE A 20 4.86 0.27 5.94
N LEU A 21 4.71 -0.34 7.12
CA LEU A 21 5.74 -0.38 8.15
C LEU A 21 6.30 -1.79 8.27
N HIS A 22 7.62 -1.89 8.30
CA HIS A 22 8.35 -3.12 8.61
C HIS A 22 9.28 -2.82 9.78
N ASP A 23 9.13 -3.53 10.90
CA ASP A 23 9.84 -3.22 12.15
C ASP A 23 9.69 -1.76 12.61
N GLN A 24 8.48 -1.20 12.46
CA GLN A 24 8.16 0.21 12.77
C GLN A 24 8.84 1.24 11.85
N ALA A 25 9.67 0.82 10.89
CA ALA A 25 10.23 1.69 9.87
C ALA A 25 9.31 1.72 8.64
N GLN A 26 9.01 2.92 8.13
CA GLN A 26 8.24 3.03 6.90
C GLN A 26 9.07 2.58 5.70
N VAL A 27 8.60 1.56 5.01
CA VAL A 27 9.26 0.98 3.83
C VAL A 27 8.49 1.22 2.53
N GLY A 28 7.30 1.82 2.62
CA GLY A 28 6.49 2.12 1.44
C GLY A 28 5.14 2.74 1.77
N SER A 29 4.27 2.76 0.76
CA SER A 29 2.86 3.14 0.90
C SER A 29 1.99 2.38 -0.09
N VAL A 30 0.72 2.25 0.25
CA VAL A 30 -0.32 1.78 -0.67
C VAL A 30 -1.39 2.84 -0.82
N ASP A 31 -1.74 3.19 -2.05
CA ASP A 31 -2.91 3.98 -2.39
C ASP A 31 -3.95 3.06 -3.05
N MET A 32 -5.14 2.95 -2.49
CA MET A 32 -6.25 2.19 -3.06
C MET A 32 -7.41 3.10 -3.42
N HIS A 33 -7.92 2.93 -4.64
CA HIS A 33 -9.11 3.58 -5.14
C HIS A 33 -10.18 2.52 -5.43
N VAL A 34 -11.41 2.79 -5.00
CA VAL A 34 -12.56 1.92 -5.22
C VAL A 34 -13.66 2.66 -5.98
N GLU A 35 -14.23 1.97 -6.96
CA GLU A 35 -15.40 2.43 -7.70
C GLU A 35 -16.34 1.24 -7.92
N GLN A 36 -17.58 1.34 -7.42
CA GLN A 36 -18.57 0.24 -7.48
C GLN A 36 -18.03 -1.04 -6.84
N GLN A 37 -17.75 -2.08 -7.64
CA GLN A 37 -17.15 -3.36 -7.21
C GLN A 37 -15.73 -3.56 -7.77
N ARG A 38 -15.03 -2.46 -8.07
CA ARG A 38 -13.69 -2.48 -8.66
C ARG A 38 -12.71 -1.79 -7.72
N ALA A 39 -11.54 -2.40 -7.53
CA ALA A 39 -10.45 -1.83 -6.75
C ALA A 39 -9.17 -1.71 -7.58
N ARG A 40 -8.47 -0.59 -7.44
CA ARG A 40 -7.15 -0.33 -8.02
C ARG A 40 -6.23 0.10 -6.90
N ALA A 41 -5.21 -0.71 -6.63
CA ALA A 41 -4.21 -0.43 -5.61
C ALA A 41 -2.85 -0.20 -6.26
N THR A 42 -2.15 0.83 -5.79
CA THR A 42 -0.76 1.12 -6.16
C THR A 42 0.10 0.96 -4.92
N ILE A 43 1.04 0.02 -4.95
CA ILE A 43 2.06 -0.17 -3.93
C ILE A 43 3.34 0.50 -4.42
N VAL A 44 3.93 1.35 -3.59
CA VAL A 44 5.27 1.89 -3.80
C VAL A 44 6.13 1.51 -2.61
N VAL A 45 7.22 0.80 -2.85
CA VAL A 45 8.18 0.36 -1.83
C VAL A 45 9.57 0.94 -2.07
N ALA A 46 10.37 1.00 -1.00
CA ALA A 46 11.75 1.44 -1.02
C ALA A 46 12.62 0.57 -1.94
N ALA A 47 13.55 1.20 -2.65
CA ALA A 47 14.50 0.53 -3.55
C ALA A 47 15.41 -0.48 -2.85
N SER A 48 15.59 -0.36 -1.53
CA SER A 48 16.40 -1.26 -0.71
C SER A 48 15.72 -2.58 -0.36
N LEU A 49 14.42 -2.74 -0.61
CA LEU A 49 13.72 -3.99 -0.34
C LEU A 49 14.08 -5.05 -1.39
N ASP A 50 14.36 -6.26 -0.92
CA ASP A 50 14.56 -7.41 -1.78
C ASP A 50 13.22 -8.00 -2.27
N ASP A 51 13.31 -9.03 -3.11
CA ASP A 51 12.12 -9.65 -3.71
C ASP A 51 11.32 -10.45 -2.68
N ALA A 52 11.98 -11.08 -1.69
CA ALA A 52 11.30 -11.83 -0.64
C ALA A 52 10.45 -10.92 0.26
N ALA A 53 10.99 -9.78 0.68
CA ALA A 53 10.24 -8.78 1.44
C ALA A 53 9.13 -8.14 0.61
N LEU A 54 9.33 -7.97 -0.70
CA LEU A 54 8.28 -7.48 -1.58
C LEU A 54 7.12 -8.48 -1.68
N ASP A 55 7.42 -9.76 -1.87
CA ASP A 55 6.41 -10.82 -1.94
C ASP A 55 5.61 -10.90 -0.62
N GLU A 56 6.29 -10.82 0.53
CA GLU A 56 5.63 -10.76 1.85
C GLU A 56 4.66 -9.57 1.96
N ILE A 57 5.04 -8.39 1.46
CA ILE A 57 4.18 -7.20 1.45
C ILE A 57 2.94 -7.41 0.56
N ILE A 58 3.12 -8.01 -0.62
CA ILE A 58 2.01 -8.25 -1.55
C ILE A 58 1.03 -9.28 -0.97
N GLU A 59 1.53 -10.38 -0.43
CA GLU A 59 0.72 -11.42 0.19
C GLU A 59 -0.05 -10.86 1.40
N ALA A 60 0.63 -10.13 2.29
CA ALA A 60 -0.01 -9.51 3.43
C ALA A 60 -1.08 -8.48 3.03
N PHE A 61 -0.84 -7.71 1.96
CA PHE A 61 -1.84 -6.77 1.44
C PHE A 61 -3.07 -7.50 0.87
N ASP A 62 -2.87 -8.57 0.09
CA ASP A 62 -3.96 -9.37 -0.49
C ASP A 62 -4.85 -10.01 0.59
N GLU A 63 -4.21 -10.53 1.63
CA GLU A 63 -4.92 -11.18 2.74
C GLU A 63 -5.66 -10.19 3.64
N GLN A 64 -5.00 -9.09 4.04
CA GLN A 64 -5.48 -8.22 5.10
C GLN A 64 -6.30 -7.02 4.59
N MET A 65 -6.00 -6.54 3.38
CA MET A 65 -6.43 -5.21 2.95
C MET A 65 -7.46 -5.23 1.84
N ILE A 66 -7.60 -6.33 1.10
CA ILE A 66 -8.59 -6.45 0.00
C ILE A 66 -9.90 -7.04 0.53
N PRO A 67 -10.99 -6.25 0.62
CA PRO A 67 -12.29 -6.74 1.03
C PRO A 67 -12.90 -7.72 0.01
N ASP A 68 -13.72 -8.65 0.50
CA ASP A 68 -14.38 -9.69 -0.29
C ASP A 68 -15.16 -9.14 -1.50
N GLU A 69 -15.83 -8.00 -1.32
CA GLU A 69 -16.64 -7.38 -2.37
C GLU A 69 -15.82 -6.88 -3.58
N PHE A 70 -14.51 -6.67 -3.41
CA PHE A 70 -13.62 -6.20 -4.47
C PHE A 70 -12.73 -7.31 -5.06
N ARG A 71 -12.66 -8.49 -4.41
CA ARG A 71 -11.76 -9.59 -4.81
C ARG A 71 -11.93 -10.05 -6.26
N ARG A 72 -13.12 -9.87 -6.85
CA ARG A 72 -13.38 -10.27 -8.24
C ARG A 72 -12.78 -9.34 -9.30
N ASP A 73 -12.50 -8.07 -8.97
CA ASP A 73 -11.91 -7.10 -9.89
C ASP A 73 -11.00 -6.13 -9.13
N VAL A 74 -9.95 -6.69 -8.53
CA VAL A 74 -8.83 -5.94 -7.98
C VAL A 74 -7.64 -6.00 -8.93
N ARG A 75 -6.94 -4.86 -9.10
CA ARG A 75 -5.65 -4.82 -9.78
C ARG A 75 -4.64 -4.11 -8.90
N LEU A 76 -3.50 -4.76 -8.73
CA LEU A 76 -2.34 -4.23 -8.01
C LEU A 76 -1.31 -3.76 -9.02
N THR A 77 -0.83 -2.53 -8.87
CA THR A 77 0.36 -2.03 -9.57
C THR A 77 1.45 -1.81 -8.54
N VAL A 78 2.63 -2.39 -8.76
CA VAL A 78 3.71 -2.38 -7.78
C VAL A 78 4.92 -1.67 -8.36
N TRP A 79 5.47 -0.74 -7.58
CA TRP A 79 6.67 0.01 -7.92
C TRP A 79 7.71 -0.14 -6.81
N ARG A 80 8.98 -0.23 -7.19
CA ARG A 80 10.14 -0.18 -6.29
C ARG A 80 10.97 1.05 -6.66
N GLY A 81 11.25 1.94 -5.70
CA GLY A 81 11.91 3.22 -5.99
C GLY A 81 12.33 4.03 -4.75
N GLU A 82 12.72 5.28 -4.97
CA GLU A 82 13.20 6.19 -3.92
C GLU A 82 12.14 7.25 -3.59
N SER A 83 11.90 7.47 -2.29
CA SER A 83 11.07 8.57 -1.81
C SER A 83 11.91 9.85 -1.72
N LEU A 84 11.59 10.84 -2.55
CA LEU A 84 12.31 12.11 -2.60
C LEU A 84 11.84 13.13 -1.55
N GLY A 85 10.70 12.91 -0.92
CA GLY A 85 10.11 13.77 0.11
C GLY A 85 8.64 14.06 -0.11
N THR A 86 8.05 14.83 0.81
CA THR A 86 6.65 15.27 0.76
C THR A 86 6.60 16.78 0.56
N PHE A 87 5.83 17.23 -0.42
CA PHE A 87 5.54 18.64 -0.62
C PHE A 87 4.17 18.98 -0.05
N ALA A 88 4.08 20.04 0.76
CA ALA A 88 2.83 20.62 1.22
C ALA A 88 2.75 22.08 0.77
N PRO A 89 1.65 22.53 0.14
CA PRO A 89 1.51 23.94 -0.22
C PRO A 89 1.53 24.80 1.05
N ALA A 90 2.17 25.97 0.96
CA ALA A 90 2.08 26.98 2.01
C ALA A 90 0.62 27.41 2.14
N GLY A 91 0.07 27.30 3.35
CA GLY A 91 -1.31 27.69 3.67
C GLY A 91 -1.51 29.20 3.69
#